data_AF-A0A7C3NGT9-F1
#
_entry.id   AF-A0A7C3NGT9-F1
#
_cell.length_a   1.000
_cell.length_b   1.000
_cell.length_c   1.000
_cell.angle_alpha   90.00
_cell.angle_beta   90.00
_cell.angle_gamma   90.00
#
_symmetry.space_group_name_H-M   'P 1'
#
loop_
_entity.id
_entity.type
_entity.pdbx_description
1 polymer ?
#
loop_
_entity_poly.entity_id
_entity_poly.type
_entity_poly.pdbx_seq_one_letter_code
_entity_poly.pdbx_strand_id
1 'polypeptide(L)' 'MTVEEKSGTQENWRLKVLIIGGIVGVLTGLGAAYLLIKRAEREDTTPQLGAGEGVKLGLLVLGLLKQVASLGEGK' A
#
# COMPACT_ATOMS: atom_id res chain seq x y z
N MET A 1 -21.29 45.13 -4.25
CA MET A 1 -20.92 44.23 -3.15
C MET A 1 -21.66 42.93 -3.36
N THR A 2 -21.06 41.99 -4.08
CA THR A 2 -21.57 40.62 -4.25
C THR A 2 -20.51 39.71 -3.66
N VAL A 3 -20.85 39.18 -2.49
CA VAL A 3 -20.01 38.29 -1.71
C VAL A 3 -19.84 37.02 -2.51
N GLU A 4 -18.61 36.76 -2.93
CA GLU A 4 -18.19 35.50 -3.53
C GLU A 4 -18.26 34.43 -2.44
N GLU A 5 -19.37 33.70 -2.39
CA GLU A 5 -19.54 32.57 -1.50
C GLU A 5 -18.67 31.41 -2.00
N LYS A 6 -17.38 31.43 -1.67
CA LYS A 6 -16.56 30.23 -1.72
C LYS A 6 -17.01 29.30 -0.61
N SER A 7 -17.96 28.43 -0.95
CA SER A 7 -18.31 27.23 -0.21
C SER A 7 -17.05 26.41 0.02
N GLY A 8 -16.48 26.59 1.21
CA GLY A 8 -15.24 25.97 1.67
C GLY A 8 -15.41 24.49 1.95
N THR A 9 -15.65 23.68 0.92
CA THR A 9 -15.20 22.29 0.92
C THR A 9 -13.92 22.25 0.09
N GLN A 10 -12.84 22.77 0.66
CA GLN A 10 -11.50 22.43 0.18
C GLN A 10 -11.36 20.93 0.42
N GLU A 11 -11.80 20.11 -0.53
CA GLU A 11 -11.58 18.67 -0.50
C GLU A 11 -10.09 18.45 -0.28
N ASN A 12 -9.76 17.89 0.88
CA ASN A 12 -8.40 17.52 1.21
C ASN A 12 -8.09 16.24 0.41
N TRP A 13 -7.91 16.40 -0.91
CA TRP A 13 -7.61 15.33 -1.85
C TRP A 13 -6.38 14.54 -1.41
N ARG A 14 -5.42 15.20 -0.74
CA ARG A 14 -4.27 14.56 -0.09
C ARG A 14 -4.72 13.57 0.98
N LEU A 15 -5.58 13.99 1.90
CA LEU A 15 -6.15 13.13 2.92
C LEU A 15 -6.98 11.99 2.31
N LYS A 16 -7.80 12.28 1.29
CA LYS A 16 -8.58 11.25 0.58
C LYS A 16 -7.67 10.18 -0.04
N VAL A 17 -6.62 10.58 -0.74
CA VAL A 17 -5.63 9.66 -1.33
C VAL A 17 -4.93 8.84 -0.25
N LEU A 18 -4.51 9.47 0.87
CA LEU A 18 -3.89 8.76 1.99
C LEU A 18 -4.82 7.71 2.60
N ILE A 19 -6.10 8.04 2.81
CA ILE A 19 -7.07 7.11 3.38
C ILE A 19 -7.32 5.93 2.42
N ILE A 20 -7.57 6.21 1.14
CA ILE A 20 -7.82 5.16 0.15
C ILE A 20 -6.58 4.26 0.02
N GLY A 21 -5.39 4.84 -0.15
CA GLY A 21 -4.14 4.10 -0.25
C GLY A 21 -3.85 3.29 1.01
N GLY A 22 -4.10 3.85 2.20
CA GLY A 22 -3.94 3.18 3.49
C GLY A 22 -4.85 1.96 3.62
N ILE A 23 -6.14 2.10 3.29
CA ILE A 23 -7.10 0.98 3.32
C ILE A 23 -6.68 -0.11 2.34
N VAL A 24 -6.33 0.25 1.10
CA VAL A 24 -5.87 -0.71 0.08
C VAL A 24 -4.60 -1.42 0.55
N GLY A 25 -3.64 -0.70 1.12
CA GLY A 25 -2.40 -1.27 1.66
C GLY A 25 -2.66 -2.27 2.78
N VAL A 26 -3.53 -1.93 3.74
CA VAL A 26 -3.92 -2.82 4.84
C VAL A 26 -4.61 -4.08 4.31
N LEU A 27 -5.58 -3.93 3.41
CA LEU A 27 -6.29 -5.09 2.83
C LEU A 27 -5.33 -6.00 2.05
N THR A 28 -4.39 -5.41 1.30
CA THR A 28 -3.38 -6.17 0.55
C THR A 28 -2.43 -6.91 1.50
N GLY A 29 -1.94 -6.24 2.56
CA GLY A 29 -1.07 -6.86 3.55
C GLY A 29 -1.73 -8.01 4.31
N LEU A 30 -2.97 -7.81 4.76
CA LEU A 30 -3.77 -8.87 5.41
C LEU A 30 -4.06 -10.02 4.45
N GLY A 31 -4.38 -9.74 3.19
CA GLY A 31 -4.57 -10.76 2.16
C GLY A 31 -3.32 -11.59 1.91
N ALA A 32 -2.15 -10.96 1.83
CA ALA A 32 -0.87 -11.66 1.69
C ALA A 32 -0.57 -12.57 2.90
N ALA A 33 -0.81 -12.08 4.13
CA ALA A 33 -0.66 -12.88 5.33
C ALA A 33 -1.63 -14.08 5.36
N TYR A 34 -2.89 -13.86 4.95
CA TYR A 34 -3.89 -14.93 4.84
C TYR A 34 -3.48 -16.01 3.84
N LEU A 35 -2.95 -15.63 2.67
CA LEU A 35 -2.45 -16.59 1.67
C LEU A 35 -1.25 -17.38 2.20
N LEU A 36 -0.35 -16.73 2.95
CA LEU A 36 0.79 -17.40 3.58
C LEU A 36 0.33 -18.46 4.59
N ILE A 37 -0.61 -18.11 5.46
CA ILE A 37 -1.19 -19.03 6.45
C ILE A 37 -1.88 -20.19 5.76
N LYS A 38 -2.74 -19.91 4.77
CA LYS A 38 -3.49 -20.94 4.04
C LYS A 38 -2.58 -21.91 3.29
N ARG A 39 -1.44 -21.43 2.78
CA ARG A 39 -0.43 -22.28 2.16
C ARG A 39 0.24 -23.17 3.20
N ALA A 40 0.66 -22.60 4.32
CA ALA A 40 1.26 -23.33 5.43
C ALA A 40 0.35 -24.45 5.95
N GLU A 41 -0.95 -24.15 6.14
CA GLU A 41 -1.97 -25.13 6.53
C GLU A 41 -2.12 -26.26 5.50
N ARG A 42 -2.08 -25.95 4.20
CA ARG A 42 -2.20 -26.96 3.13
C ARG A 42 -0.99 -27.87 3.01
N GLU A 43 0.19 -27.34 3.30
CA GLU A 43 1.46 -28.06 3.20
C GLU A 43 1.86 -28.74 4.53
N ASP A 44 1.07 -28.56 5.60
CA ASP A 44 1.39 -28.98 6.98
C ASP A 44 2.78 -28.52 7.42
N THR A 45 3.17 -27.31 6.99
CA THR A 45 4.47 -26.71 7.29
C THR A 45 4.31 -25.42 8.07
N THR A 46 5.26 -25.15 8.97
CA THR A 46 5.36 -23.81 9.58
C THR A 46 6.01 -22.86 8.57
N PRO A 47 5.42 -21.69 8.27
CA PRO A 47 6.02 -20.75 7.35
C PRO A 47 7.33 -20.22 7.96
N GLN A 48 8.45 -20.62 7.35
CA GLN A 48 9.79 -20.17 7.74
C GLN A 48 10.26 -19.13 6.73
N LEU A 49 10.39 -17.88 7.17
CA LEU A 49 11.02 -16.81 6.41
C LEU A 49 12.47 -16.69 6.85
N GLY A 50 13.40 -17.05 5.96
CA GLY A 50 14.82 -16.81 6.18
C GLY A 50 15.15 -15.31 6.09
N ALA A 51 16.25 -14.89 6.71
CA ALA A 51 16.70 -13.50 6.65
C ALA A 51 16.86 -12.97 5.21
N GLY A 52 17.40 -13.80 4.31
CA GLY A 52 17.54 -13.45 2.89
C GLY A 52 16.20 -13.31 2.16
N GLU A 53 15.18 -14.10 2.53
CA GLU A 53 13.82 -13.99 1.99
C GLU A 53 13.18 -12.66 2.41
N GLY A 54 13.33 -12.30 3.69
CA GLY A 54 12.83 -11.03 4.23
C GLY A 54 13.44 -9.81 3.53
N VAL A 55 14.76 -9.83 3.27
CA VAL A 55 15.43 -8.78 2.49
C VAL A 55 14.88 -8.71 1.07
N LYS A 56 14.70 -9.84 0.37
CA LYS A 56 14.12 -9.86 -0.99
C LYS A 56 12.71 -9.27 -1.01
N LEU A 57 11.86 -9.66 -0.06
CA LEU A 57 10.51 -9.11 0.05
C LEU A 57 10.53 -7.60 0.32
N GLY A 58 11.39 -7.14 1.22
CA GLY A 58 11.58 -5.71 1.48
C GLY A 58 12.03 -4.94 0.24
N LEU A 59 12.99 -5.48 -0.52
CA LEU A 59 13.44 -4.88 -1.78
C LEU A 59 12.34 -4.82 -2.84
N LEU A 60 11.45 -5.82 -2.91
CA LEU A 60 10.29 -5.79 -3.80
C LEU A 60 9.34 -4.64 -3.44
N VAL A 61 9.01 -4.49 -2.15
CA VAL A 61 8.16 -3.39 -1.67
C VAL A 61 8.82 -2.03 -1.95
N LEU A 62 10.11 -1.90 -1.66
CA LEU A 62 10.88 -0.67 -1.97
C LEU A 62 10.90 -0.37 -3.46
N GLY A 63 11.04 -1.39 -4.30
CA GLY A 63 10.99 -1.25 -5.76
C GLY A 63 9.64 -0.73 -6.24
N LEU A 64 8.54 -1.23 -5.68
CA LEU A 64 7.20 -0.72 -5.95
C LEU A 64 7.05 0.74 -5.52
N LEU A 65 7.46 1.09 -4.29
CA LEU A 65 7.40 2.47 -3.80
C LEU A 65 8.22 3.42 -4.66
N LYS A 66 9.42 3.00 -5.10
CA LYS A 66 10.23 3.75 -6.06
C LYS A 66 9.48 3.99 -7.37
N GLN A 67 8.84 2.95 -7.93
CA GLN A 67 8.07 3.09 -9.16
C GLN A 67 6.95 4.11 -8.97
N VAL A 68 6.16 4.01 -7.90
CA VAL A 68 5.11 4.98 -7.57
C VAL A 68 5.67 6.40 -7.42
N ALA A 69 6.84 6.58 -6.79
CA ALA A 69 7.47 7.89 -6.67
C ALA A 69 7.91 8.46 -8.04
N SER A 70 8.34 7.59 -8.97
CA SER A 70 8.71 7.99 -10.33
C SER A 70 7.51 8.21 -11.26
N LEU A 71 6.30 7.78 -10.87
CA LEU A 71 5.09 8.08 -11.64
C LEU A 71 4.85 9.59 -11.62
N GLY A 72 4.94 10.22 -12.80
CA GLY A 72 4.80 11.66 -12.96
C GLY A 72 6.13 12.40 -13.14
N GLU A 73 7.28 11.72 -13.03
CA GLU A 73 8.59 12.28 -13.43
C GLU A 73 8.83 12.23 -14.96
N GLY A 74 7.79 11.90 -15.73
CA GLY A 74 7.81 11.97 -17.19
C GLY A 74 7.79 13.43 -17.66
N LYS A 75 8.69 13.77 -18.61
CA LYS A 75 8.53 14.95 -19.47
C LYS A 75 7.19 14.94 -20.18
#